data_AF-A0A7S2QIL0-F1
#
_entry.id   AF-A0A7S2QIL0-F1
#
_cell.length_a   1.000
_cell.length_b   1.000
_cell.length_c   1.000
_cell.angle_alpha   90.00
_cell.angle_beta   90.00
_cell.angle_gamma   90.00
#
_symmetry.space_group_name_H-M   'P 1'
#
loop_
_entity.id
_entity.type
_entity.pdbx_description
1 polymer ?
#
loop_
_entity_poly.entity_id
_entity_poly.type
_entity_poly.pdbx_seq_one_letter_code
_entity_poly.pdbx_strand_id
1 'polypeptide(L)'
;WATAPHAWPLAPGAGAGVVAQVAFQTLRSDLASEVEVEDSSKMLYMMVERGRCVKPVTKIEDCARAAAYLGMAGEPQTQLGGVGYDPPYCYIEYDGTRGVLRFNKNGENTGLCNKYDRCLCECYLYEVGRWILGDAAESCDKTCVTNGAVCNQGAFRAHNNEVASPKEMAKVVASLGHKCESFVESFGDSPDVPVLRANDGLCFTSRPNRTENSFNCGVHALAGVANPGLSAAKRRLCWCEVQQRPAPLTCPAREIAAMAEGGRGGLLKDSLRAPEAGRPAAAAPRADA
;
A
#
# COMPACT_ATOMS: atom_id res chain seq x y z
N TRP A 1 83.44 -30.87 34.00
CA TRP A 1 83.55 -30.32 35.35
C TRP A 1 82.18 -30.36 36.01
N ALA A 2 82.15 -30.82 37.26
CA ALA A 2 80.96 -31.02 38.07
C ALA A 2 80.23 -29.70 38.37
N THR A 3 78.91 -29.76 38.54
CA THR A 3 78.15 -29.44 39.78
C THR A 3 76.68 -29.09 39.48
N ALA A 4 75.75 -29.74 40.18
CA ALA A 4 74.50 -29.12 40.67
C ALA A 4 74.81 -28.50 42.07
N PRO A 5 73.87 -27.98 42.91
CA PRO A 5 72.47 -27.50 42.79
C PRO A 5 72.24 -26.14 43.57
N HIS A 6 70.97 -25.83 43.96
CA HIS A 6 70.49 -24.85 44.99
C HIS A 6 70.44 -23.36 44.61
N ALA A 7 69.58 -22.46 45.13
CA ALA A 7 68.30 -22.42 45.88
C ALA A 7 67.80 -20.94 45.92
N TRP A 8 66.47 -20.73 45.89
CA TRP A 8 65.54 -19.67 46.41
C TRP A 8 66.07 -18.33 47.02
N PRO A 9 65.32 -17.20 46.91
CA PRO A 9 64.22 -16.90 47.87
C PRO A 9 62.95 -16.17 47.34
N LEU A 10 61.94 -16.22 48.22
CA LEU A 10 60.58 -15.61 48.26
C LEU A 10 60.61 -14.06 48.14
N ALA A 11 59.57 -13.33 47.71
CA ALA A 11 58.27 -13.11 48.39
C ALA A 11 57.25 -12.29 47.47
N PRO A 12 56.11 -11.72 47.95
CA PRO A 12 54.76 -12.17 47.57
C PRO A 12 53.79 -11.07 47.04
N GLY A 13 52.60 -11.48 46.60
CA GLY A 13 51.41 -10.63 46.38
C GLY A 13 50.38 -11.35 45.51
N ALA A 14 49.42 -12.09 46.10
CA ALA A 14 48.06 -11.63 46.45
C ALA A 14 47.26 -11.15 45.20
N GLY A 15 46.12 -11.70 44.80
CA GLY A 15 45.20 -12.75 45.28
C GLY A 15 44.35 -13.22 44.07
N ALA A 16 43.85 -14.47 44.05
CA ALA A 16 42.50 -14.88 44.48
C ALA A 16 41.36 -14.24 43.63
N GLY A 17 40.39 -14.95 43.04
CA GLY A 17 39.99 -16.36 43.16
C GLY A 17 39.29 -16.88 41.89
N VAL A 18 39.34 -18.20 41.62
CA VAL A 18 38.42 -19.27 42.09
C VAL A 18 37.04 -19.13 41.41
N VAL A 19 36.81 -19.81 40.27
CA VAL A 19 36.27 -21.17 40.08
C VAL A 19 34.88 -21.38 40.71
N ALA A 20 33.88 -21.62 39.85
CA ALA A 20 32.77 -22.55 40.14
C ALA A 20 32.01 -22.92 38.84
N GLN A 21 32.13 -24.18 38.42
CA GLN A 21 31.12 -24.89 37.63
C GLN A 21 30.19 -25.61 38.61
N VAL A 22 28.86 -25.52 38.47
CA VAL A 22 27.89 -26.64 38.58
C VAL A 22 26.63 -26.31 37.76
N ALA A 23 26.10 -27.35 37.12
CA ALA A 23 25.04 -27.44 36.13
C ALA A 23 23.62 -27.04 36.56
N PHE A 24 22.77 -26.72 35.57
CA PHE A 24 21.37 -27.19 35.51
C PHE A 24 20.92 -27.34 34.05
N GLN A 25 20.56 -28.56 33.67
CA GLN A 25 19.84 -28.87 32.43
C GLN A 25 18.33 -28.67 32.63
N THR A 26 17.65 -28.50 31.48
CA THR A 26 16.23 -28.74 31.15
C THR A 26 15.20 -27.62 31.35
N LEU A 27 14.70 -27.11 30.21
CA LEU A 27 13.29 -26.93 29.79
C LEU A 27 13.00 -25.61 29.07
N ARG A 28 12.20 -25.76 28.00
CA ARG A 28 11.53 -24.75 27.14
C ARG A 28 12.44 -24.14 26.06
N SER A 29 12.43 -24.62 24.81
CA SER A 29 11.32 -24.53 23.83
C SER A 29 10.59 -23.19 23.91
N ASP A 30 10.41 -22.54 22.77
CA ASP A 30 9.57 -21.33 22.61
C ASP A 30 10.30 -20.00 22.85
N LEU A 31 11.26 -19.69 21.98
CA LEU A 31 11.46 -18.33 21.48
C LEU A 31 11.67 -18.39 19.96
N ALA A 32 10.72 -19.01 19.28
CA ALA A 32 10.32 -18.47 17.99
C ALA A 32 9.77 -17.09 18.31
N SER A 33 10.58 -16.07 18.03
CA SER A 33 10.11 -14.71 17.87
C SER A 33 8.98 -14.76 16.85
N GLU A 34 7.75 -14.71 17.35
CA GLU A 34 6.60 -14.31 16.55
C GLU A 34 6.88 -12.86 16.17
N VAL A 35 7.53 -12.69 15.01
CA VAL A 35 7.46 -11.45 14.28
C VAL A 35 5.97 -11.26 14.00
N GLU A 36 5.31 -10.47 14.84
CA GLU A 36 4.11 -9.78 14.42
C GLU A 36 4.54 -9.01 13.17
N VAL A 37 4.21 -9.59 12.01
CA VAL A 37 4.18 -8.84 10.76
C VAL A 37 3.13 -7.78 11.04
N GLU A 38 3.57 -6.61 11.53
CA GLU A 38 2.76 -5.40 11.53
C GLU A 38 2.24 -5.30 10.11
N ASP A 39 0.94 -5.61 9.98
CA ASP A 39 0.23 -5.53 8.74
C ASP A 39 0.36 -4.09 8.28
N SER A 40 1.28 -3.86 7.34
CA SER A 40 1.50 -2.56 6.72
C SER A 40 0.27 -2.07 5.94
N SER A 41 -0.86 -2.79 6.02
CA SER A 41 -2.14 -2.31 5.54
C SER A 41 -2.48 -0.99 6.23
N LYS A 42 -2.46 0.07 5.43
CA LYS A 42 -3.01 1.35 5.85
C LYS A 42 -4.53 1.16 5.98
N MET A 43 -5.00 1.12 7.22
CA MET A 43 -6.42 1.15 7.55
C MET A 43 -7.04 2.44 6.99
N LEU A 44 -8.01 2.29 6.10
CA LEU A 44 -8.75 3.39 5.47
C LEU A 44 -10.26 3.17 5.65
N TYR A 45 -11.03 4.13 5.13
CA TYR A 45 -12.48 4.07 5.13
C TYR A 45 -13.03 4.31 3.73
N MET A 46 -14.17 3.69 3.43
CA MET A 46 -14.93 3.93 2.21
C MET A 46 -16.43 4.01 2.52
N MET A 47 -17.17 4.69 1.64
CA MET A 47 -18.63 4.72 1.70
C MET A 47 -19.22 3.67 0.76
N VAL A 48 -20.17 2.88 1.25
CA VAL A 48 -20.90 1.88 0.47
C VAL A 48 -22.36 2.30 0.34
N GLU A 49 -22.83 2.46 -0.90
CA GLU A 49 -24.20 2.93 -1.19
C GLU A 49 -25.14 1.80 -1.69
N ARG A 50 -24.66 0.56 -1.76
CA ARG A 50 -25.45 -0.62 -2.17
C ARG A 50 -24.93 -1.89 -1.50
N GLY A 51 -25.84 -2.72 -1.00
CA GLY A 51 -25.53 -4.07 -0.53
C GLY A 51 -25.08 -4.10 0.93
N ARG A 52 -24.04 -4.87 1.25
CA ARG A 52 -23.53 -5.03 2.62
C ARG A 52 -22.12 -4.49 2.74
N CYS A 53 -21.87 -3.89 3.89
CA CYS A 53 -20.52 -3.57 4.33
C CYS A 53 -19.79 -4.88 4.70
N VAL A 54 -18.71 -5.22 3.98
CA VAL A 54 -17.98 -6.46 4.25
C VAL A 54 -17.12 -6.35 5.52
N LYS A 55 -16.60 -5.16 5.82
CA LYS A 55 -15.91 -4.82 7.06
C LYS A 55 -16.54 -3.57 7.69
N PRO A 56 -17.60 -3.72 8.50
CA PRO A 56 -18.25 -2.59 9.14
C PRO A 56 -17.37 -1.96 10.21
N VAL A 57 -17.46 -0.63 10.33
CA VAL A 57 -16.82 0.12 11.42
C VAL A 57 -17.58 -0.13 12.72
N THR A 58 -17.08 -1.01 13.59
CA THR A 58 -17.83 -1.51 14.77
C THR A 58 -17.60 -0.74 16.06
N LYS A 59 -16.82 0.34 16.04
CA LYS A 59 -16.57 1.21 17.20
C LYS A 59 -17.03 2.63 16.91
N ILE A 60 -17.59 3.30 17.91
CA ILE A 60 -18.16 4.64 17.73
C ILE A 60 -17.07 5.68 17.44
N GLU A 61 -15.90 5.52 18.03
CA GLU A 61 -14.74 6.39 17.83
C GLU A 61 -14.18 6.22 16.41
N ASP A 62 -14.18 5.00 15.88
CA ASP A 62 -13.82 4.72 14.48
C ASP A 62 -14.89 5.27 13.52
N CYS A 63 -16.17 5.25 13.91
CA CYS A 63 -17.25 5.80 13.09
C CYS A 63 -17.07 7.31 12.85
N ALA A 64 -16.73 8.06 13.90
CA ALA A 64 -16.40 9.48 13.78
C ALA A 64 -15.14 9.71 12.91
N ARG A 65 -14.09 8.89 13.09
CA ARG A 65 -12.88 8.95 12.26
C ARG A 65 -13.16 8.65 10.79
N ALA A 66 -13.98 7.66 10.51
CA ALA A 66 -14.39 7.27 9.16
C ALA A 66 -15.14 8.39 8.47
N ALA A 67 -16.08 9.04 9.16
CA ALA A 67 -16.79 10.18 8.63
C ALA A 67 -15.83 11.35 8.32
N ALA A 68 -14.96 11.70 9.27
CA ALA A 68 -13.95 12.74 9.08
C ALA A 68 -13.03 12.44 7.90
N TYR A 69 -12.58 11.19 7.77
CA TYR A 69 -11.78 10.73 6.64
C TYR A 69 -12.51 10.95 5.31
N LEU A 70 -13.80 10.64 5.24
CA LEU A 70 -14.61 10.82 4.03
C LEU A 70 -15.06 12.28 3.79
N GLY A 71 -14.45 13.25 4.50
CA GLY A 71 -14.74 14.68 4.37
C GLY A 71 -16.10 15.07 4.93
N MET A 72 -16.64 14.27 5.84
CA MET A 72 -17.91 14.50 6.51
C MET A 72 -17.67 14.88 7.97
N ALA A 73 -18.39 15.88 8.46
CA ALA A 73 -18.32 16.31 9.86
C ALA A 73 -19.63 15.97 10.56
N GLY A 74 -19.54 15.36 11.74
CA GLY A 74 -20.69 15.06 12.57
C GLY A 74 -20.36 14.08 13.69
N GLU A 75 -20.97 14.28 14.85
CA GLU A 75 -20.90 13.32 15.95
C GLU A 75 -21.86 12.15 15.68
N PRO A 76 -21.41 10.89 15.83
CA PRO A 76 -22.26 9.73 15.60
C PRO A 76 -23.39 9.66 16.62
N GLN A 77 -24.63 9.64 16.15
CA GLN A 77 -25.80 9.41 17.00
C GLN A 77 -25.93 7.91 17.27
N THR A 78 -25.82 7.54 18.55
CA THR A 78 -25.90 6.14 18.96
C THR A 78 -27.35 5.63 18.90
N GLN A 79 -27.55 4.50 18.23
CA GLN A 79 -28.78 3.73 18.27
C GLN A 79 -28.55 2.44 19.09
N LEU A 80 -29.52 2.14 19.95
CA LEU A 80 -29.63 0.87 20.66
C LEU A 80 -30.73 0.01 20.03
N GLY A 81 -30.61 -1.31 20.07
CA GLY A 81 -31.56 -2.21 19.43
C GLY A 81 -31.31 -2.40 17.92
N GLY A 82 -32.06 -3.30 17.30
CA GLY A 82 -31.99 -3.58 15.86
C GLY A 82 -33.30 -3.28 15.13
N VAL A 83 -33.20 -2.71 13.93
CA VAL A 83 -34.31 -2.57 12.97
C VAL A 83 -33.98 -3.24 11.62
N GLY A 84 -35.01 -3.50 10.82
CA GLY A 84 -34.89 -4.27 9.58
C GLY A 84 -34.42 -3.49 8.35
N TYR A 85 -34.46 -2.17 8.38
CA TYR A 85 -34.23 -1.32 7.21
C TYR A 85 -32.94 -0.50 7.30
N ASP A 86 -32.49 -0.16 8.50
CA ASP A 86 -31.22 0.54 8.70
C ASP A 86 -30.04 -0.43 8.66
N PRO A 87 -28.84 0.02 8.23
CA PRO A 87 -27.62 -0.78 8.27
C PRO A 87 -27.07 -1.02 9.70
N PRO A 88 -26.33 -2.12 9.90
CA PRO A 88 -25.56 -2.34 11.13
C PRO A 88 -24.38 -1.38 11.26
N TYR A 89 -24.01 -1.10 12.52
CA TYR A 89 -22.86 -0.30 12.90
C TYR A 89 -22.89 1.14 12.36
N CYS A 90 -21.81 1.60 11.72
CA CYS A 90 -21.65 2.98 11.27
C CYS A 90 -22.28 3.20 9.89
N TYR A 91 -23.23 4.13 9.81
CA TYR A 91 -23.84 4.53 8.54
C TYR A 91 -24.27 5.99 8.58
N ILE A 92 -24.56 6.54 7.41
CA ILE A 92 -25.14 7.87 7.27
C ILE A 92 -26.55 7.69 6.73
N GLU A 93 -27.49 8.23 7.48
CA GLU A 93 -28.88 8.35 7.06
C GLU A 93 -29.07 9.69 6.34
N TYR A 94 -29.55 9.65 5.10
CA TYR A 94 -29.76 10.83 4.26
C TYR A 94 -31.24 11.06 4.02
N ASP A 95 -31.76 12.19 4.50
CA ASP A 95 -33.19 12.56 4.35
C ASP A 95 -33.51 13.25 3.01
N GLY A 96 -32.51 13.42 2.14
CA GLY A 96 -32.61 14.16 0.88
C GLY A 96 -31.98 15.55 0.91
N THR A 97 -31.64 16.07 2.10
CA THR A 97 -31.03 17.39 2.28
C THR A 97 -29.80 17.39 3.18
N ARG A 98 -29.76 16.48 4.16
CA ARG A 98 -28.65 16.35 5.13
C ARG A 98 -28.35 14.88 5.42
N GLY A 99 -27.07 14.59 5.65
CA GLY A 99 -26.64 13.32 6.21
C GLY A 99 -26.54 13.39 7.73
N VAL A 100 -27.05 12.37 8.42
CA VAL A 100 -26.91 12.19 9.86
C VAL A 100 -26.03 10.97 10.10
N LEU A 101 -24.91 11.15 10.80
CA LEU A 101 -24.06 10.03 11.19
C LEU A 101 -24.76 9.22 12.28
N ARG A 102 -24.97 7.93 12.02
CA ARG A 102 -25.63 6.97 12.89
C ARG A 102 -24.64 5.87 13.28
N PHE A 103 -24.73 5.41 14.51
CA PHE A 103 -23.96 4.27 15.00
C PHE A 103 -24.85 3.29 15.76
N ASN A 104 -25.15 2.17 15.12
CA ASN A 104 -25.88 1.07 15.73
C ASN A 104 -24.93 0.23 16.59
N LYS A 105 -24.92 0.46 17.90
CA LYS A 105 -23.84 0.08 18.83
C LYS A 105 -23.46 -1.40 18.81
N ASN A 106 -24.45 -2.27 18.64
CA ASN A 106 -24.28 -3.72 18.67
C ASN A 106 -24.36 -4.38 17.28
N GLY A 107 -24.58 -3.60 16.22
CA GLY A 107 -24.77 -4.15 14.87
C GLY A 107 -26.03 -5.01 14.71
N GLU A 108 -27.06 -4.77 15.52
CA GLU A 108 -28.32 -5.52 15.53
C GLU A 108 -29.26 -5.13 14.36
N ASN A 109 -29.02 -3.98 13.74
CA ASN A 109 -29.67 -3.58 12.50
C ASN A 109 -29.35 -4.57 11.36
N THR A 110 -30.33 -4.90 10.51
CA THR A 110 -30.17 -5.91 9.44
C THR A 110 -30.30 -5.38 8.02
N GLY A 111 -30.67 -4.10 7.90
CA GLY A 111 -30.85 -3.40 6.63
C GLY A 111 -29.57 -3.33 5.80
N LEU A 112 -29.77 -3.03 4.52
CA LEU A 112 -28.69 -2.94 3.54
C LEU A 112 -28.25 -1.49 3.37
N CYS A 113 -26.97 -1.32 3.05
CA CYS A 113 -26.45 -0.07 2.55
C CYS A 113 -27.21 0.30 1.28
N ASN A 114 -27.69 1.52 1.19
CA ASN A 114 -28.43 2.06 0.07
C ASN A 114 -28.12 3.56 -0.11
N LYS A 115 -28.78 4.24 -1.07
CA LYS A 115 -28.52 5.66 -1.36
C LYS A 115 -28.92 6.62 -0.23
N TYR A 116 -29.87 6.20 0.62
CA TYR A 116 -30.32 6.91 1.80
C TYR A 116 -29.48 6.49 3.02
N ASP A 117 -29.30 5.18 3.22
CA ASP A 117 -28.52 4.64 4.33
C ASP A 117 -27.16 4.14 3.86
N ARG A 118 -26.18 5.04 3.80
CA ARG A 118 -24.86 4.74 3.25
C ARG A 118 -23.96 4.21 4.35
N CYS A 119 -23.44 3.01 4.21
CA CYS A 119 -22.56 2.43 5.22
C CYS A 119 -21.16 3.05 5.15
N LEU A 120 -20.54 3.24 6.31
CA LEU A 120 -19.13 3.53 6.43
C LEU A 120 -18.41 2.22 6.74
N CYS A 121 -17.51 1.85 5.85
CA CYS A 121 -16.79 0.59 5.91
C CYS A 121 -15.32 0.84 6.11
N GLU A 122 -14.72 -0.04 6.91
CA GLU A 122 -13.28 -0.23 6.88
C GLU A 122 -12.90 -0.80 5.52
N CYS A 123 -11.83 -0.28 4.95
CA CYS A 123 -11.18 -0.86 3.80
C CYS A 123 -9.68 -0.72 3.97
N TYR A 124 -8.93 -1.51 3.24
CA TYR A 124 -7.49 -1.49 3.31
C TYR A 124 -6.94 -1.13 1.95
N LEU A 125 -5.92 -0.26 1.93
CA LEU A 125 -5.03 -0.22 0.79
C LEU A 125 -4.15 -1.45 0.86
N TYR A 126 -4.42 -2.40 -0.02
CA TYR A 126 -3.46 -3.44 -0.30
C TYR A 126 -2.53 -2.95 -1.40
N GLU A 127 -1.23 -2.89 -1.10
CA GLU A 127 -0.23 -2.73 -2.14
C GLU A 127 -0.32 -3.95 -3.07
N VAL A 128 -0.99 -3.77 -4.22
CA VAL A 128 -1.05 -4.79 -5.29
C VAL A 128 0.30 -4.96 -5.99
N GLY A 129 1.25 -4.09 -5.68
CA GLY A 129 2.63 -4.13 -6.12
C GLY A 129 3.30 -2.80 -5.84
N ARG A 130 4.61 -2.75 -6.06
CA ARG A 130 5.40 -1.54 -5.92
C ARG A 130 6.60 -1.56 -6.86
N TRP A 131 7.08 -0.38 -7.21
CA TRP A 131 8.37 -0.23 -7.87
C TRP A 131 9.49 -0.50 -6.89
N ILE A 132 10.43 -1.33 -7.31
CA ILE A 132 11.66 -1.62 -6.58
C ILE A 132 12.83 -1.39 -7.53
N LEU A 133 13.85 -0.68 -7.07
CA LEU A 133 15.11 -0.57 -7.78
C LEU A 133 15.98 -1.77 -7.41
N GLY A 134 16.27 -2.63 -8.39
CA GLY A 134 17.12 -3.79 -8.19
C GLY A 134 18.56 -3.42 -7.85
N ASP A 135 19.29 -4.39 -7.31
CA ASP A 135 20.72 -4.25 -7.15
C ASP A 135 21.45 -4.19 -8.51
N ALA A 136 22.73 -3.79 -8.44
CA ALA A 136 23.59 -3.76 -9.61
C ALA A 136 23.55 -5.11 -10.33
N ALA A 137 23.35 -5.07 -11.66
CA ALA A 137 23.26 -6.26 -12.50
C ALA A 137 22.12 -7.25 -12.18
N GLU A 138 21.19 -6.90 -11.29
CA GLU A 138 20.17 -7.84 -10.86
C GLU A 138 19.02 -8.00 -11.87
N SER A 139 18.30 -9.12 -11.79
CA SER A 139 17.07 -9.38 -12.52
C SER A 139 15.85 -9.04 -11.66
N CYS A 140 14.72 -8.73 -12.29
CA CYS A 140 13.50 -8.43 -11.55
C CYS A 140 12.95 -9.64 -10.79
N ASP A 141 13.18 -10.87 -11.27
CA ASP A 141 12.85 -12.08 -10.49
C ASP A 141 13.53 -12.07 -9.12
N LYS A 142 14.86 -11.85 -9.10
CA LYS A 142 15.63 -11.85 -7.85
C LYS A 142 15.31 -10.65 -6.98
N THR A 143 15.19 -9.46 -7.58
CA THR A 143 14.82 -8.24 -6.88
C THR A 143 13.48 -8.38 -6.18
N CYS A 144 12.44 -8.86 -6.87
CA CYS A 144 11.11 -8.99 -6.28
C CYS A 144 11.07 -10.07 -5.19
N VAL A 145 11.67 -11.24 -5.40
CA VAL A 145 11.69 -12.32 -4.40
C VAL A 145 12.37 -11.89 -3.11
N THR A 146 13.51 -11.21 -3.20
CA THR A 146 14.25 -10.70 -2.03
C THR A 146 13.43 -9.68 -1.22
N ASN A 147 12.44 -9.04 -1.86
CA ASN A 147 11.56 -8.04 -1.25
C ASN A 147 10.15 -8.58 -0.94
N GLY A 148 9.99 -9.92 -0.82
CA GLY A 148 8.72 -10.55 -0.43
C GLY A 148 7.62 -10.44 -1.48
N ALA A 149 7.99 -10.27 -2.74
CA ALA A 149 7.08 -10.06 -3.86
C ALA A 149 7.46 -10.98 -5.04
N VAL A 150 6.73 -10.90 -6.14
CA VAL A 150 7.00 -11.63 -7.38
C VAL A 150 7.04 -10.68 -8.57
N CYS A 151 7.92 -10.94 -9.53
CA CYS A 151 7.84 -10.26 -10.81
C CYS A 151 6.76 -10.94 -11.66
N ASN A 152 5.77 -10.17 -12.08
CA ASN A 152 4.70 -10.62 -12.96
C ASN A 152 4.70 -9.73 -14.20
N GLN A 153 4.80 -10.33 -15.38
CA GLN A 153 4.90 -9.58 -16.65
C GLN A 153 3.63 -8.77 -16.94
N GLY A 154 2.45 -9.34 -16.66
CA GLY A 154 1.16 -8.66 -16.81
C GLY A 154 1.02 -7.48 -15.84
N ALA A 155 1.41 -7.67 -14.58
CA ALA A 155 1.44 -6.59 -13.59
C ALA A 155 2.43 -5.49 -13.99
N PHE A 156 3.65 -5.85 -14.40
CA PHE A 156 4.63 -4.89 -14.92
C PHE A 156 4.04 -4.09 -16.07
N ARG A 157 3.46 -4.77 -17.07
CA ARG A 157 2.84 -4.12 -18.22
C ARG A 157 1.77 -3.12 -17.80
N ALA A 158 0.93 -3.45 -16.82
CA ALA A 158 -0.13 -2.57 -16.34
C ALA A 158 0.42 -1.25 -15.78
N HIS A 159 1.60 -1.28 -15.16
CA HIS A 159 2.28 -0.12 -14.58
C HIS A 159 3.31 0.54 -15.50
N ASN A 160 3.54 -0.02 -16.71
CA ASN A 160 4.60 0.47 -17.61
C ASN A 160 4.48 1.96 -17.96
N ASN A 161 3.26 2.52 -18.00
CA ASN A 161 3.06 3.95 -18.30
C ASN A 161 3.73 4.87 -17.26
N GLU A 162 3.97 4.40 -16.05
CA GLU A 162 4.65 5.14 -14.96
C GLU A 162 6.15 5.30 -15.20
N VAL A 163 6.73 4.53 -16.14
CA VAL A 163 8.16 4.54 -16.49
C VAL A 163 8.38 4.70 -18.00
N ALA A 164 7.31 4.94 -18.76
CA ALA A 164 7.33 4.94 -20.22
C ALA A 164 7.74 6.28 -20.85
N SER A 165 8.00 7.30 -20.03
CA SER A 165 8.47 8.61 -20.48
C SER A 165 9.50 9.17 -19.49
N PRO A 166 10.38 10.10 -19.91
CA PRO A 166 11.34 10.74 -19.02
C PRO A 166 10.71 11.33 -17.77
N LYS A 167 9.57 12.01 -17.92
CA LYS A 167 8.87 12.67 -16.83
C LYS A 167 8.35 11.67 -15.79
N GLU A 168 7.67 10.62 -16.24
CA GLU A 168 7.08 9.63 -15.32
C GLU A 168 8.18 8.77 -14.69
N MET A 169 9.16 8.33 -15.47
CA MET A 169 10.34 7.62 -14.97
C MET A 169 11.08 8.43 -13.89
N ALA A 170 11.24 9.74 -14.08
CA ALA A 170 11.88 10.60 -13.08
C ALA A 170 11.13 10.61 -11.74
N LYS A 171 9.79 10.58 -11.76
CA LYS A 171 8.98 10.54 -10.54
C LYS A 171 9.17 9.23 -9.79
N VAL A 172 9.12 8.10 -10.49
CA VAL A 172 9.31 6.77 -9.87
C VAL A 172 10.73 6.64 -9.30
N VAL A 173 11.74 7.09 -10.05
CA VAL A 173 13.13 7.06 -9.58
C VAL A 173 13.33 7.99 -8.37
N ALA A 174 12.70 9.17 -8.37
CA ALA A 174 12.73 10.09 -7.23
C ALA A 174 12.04 9.52 -5.98
N SER A 175 10.91 8.84 -6.11
CA SER A 175 10.25 8.19 -4.96
C SER A 175 11.08 7.07 -4.34
N LEU A 176 12.06 6.54 -5.08
CA LEU A 176 13.01 5.53 -4.61
C LEU A 176 14.31 6.15 -4.06
N GLY A 177 14.40 7.47 -3.92
CA GLY A 177 15.57 8.17 -3.39
C GLY A 177 16.72 8.33 -4.40
N HIS A 178 16.44 8.14 -5.69
CA HIS A 178 17.42 8.29 -6.77
C HIS A 178 17.04 9.43 -7.71
N LYS A 179 17.92 9.75 -8.66
CA LYS A 179 17.68 10.79 -9.66
C LYS A 179 18.10 10.35 -11.04
N CYS A 180 17.27 10.67 -12.03
CA CYS A 180 17.66 10.65 -13.43
C CYS A 180 18.26 12.01 -13.81
N GLU A 181 19.52 12.04 -14.25
CA GLU A 181 20.17 13.25 -14.77
C GLU A 181 19.96 13.39 -16.28
N SER A 182 19.82 12.27 -16.99
CA SER A 182 19.61 12.24 -18.44
C SER A 182 18.82 10.99 -18.84
N PHE A 183 18.26 10.99 -20.06
CA PHE A 183 17.33 9.96 -20.51
C PHE A 183 17.69 9.40 -21.88
N VAL A 184 17.43 8.10 -22.08
CA VAL A 184 17.55 7.41 -23.36
C VAL A 184 16.26 6.64 -23.63
N GLU A 185 15.58 7.00 -24.72
CA GLU A 185 14.31 6.39 -25.11
C GLU A 185 14.44 5.46 -26.33
N SER A 186 15.58 5.52 -27.03
CA SER A 186 15.83 4.75 -28.27
C SER A 186 15.91 3.23 -28.05
N PHE A 187 16.10 2.78 -26.80
CA PHE A 187 16.18 1.37 -26.42
C PHE A 187 14.92 0.87 -25.68
N GLY A 188 13.79 1.55 -25.86
CA GLY A 188 12.55 1.27 -25.12
C GLY A 188 11.97 -0.15 -25.30
N ASP A 189 12.35 -0.89 -26.34
CA ASP A 189 11.92 -2.29 -26.55
C ASP A 189 12.87 -3.33 -25.95
N SER A 190 14.02 -2.89 -25.41
CA SER A 190 14.99 -3.83 -24.87
C SER A 190 14.39 -4.64 -23.71
N PRO A 191 14.83 -5.90 -23.52
CA PRO A 191 14.24 -6.77 -22.50
C PRO A 191 14.61 -6.35 -21.07
N ASP A 192 15.66 -5.53 -20.89
CA ASP A 192 16.15 -5.06 -19.59
C ASP A 192 15.59 -3.69 -19.17
N VAL A 193 15.02 -2.88 -20.08
CA VAL A 193 14.43 -1.58 -19.70
C VAL A 193 13.11 -1.77 -18.93
N PRO A 194 12.79 -0.86 -17.99
CA PRO A 194 13.49 0.37 -17.61
C PRO A 194 14.72 0.15 -16.71
N VAL A 195 15.77 0.98 -16.92
CA VAL A 195 17.05 0.88 -16.20
C VAL A 195 17.49 2.26 -15.69
N LEU A 196 17.96 2.33 -14.46
CA LEU A 196 18.78 3.43 -13.95
C LEU A 196 20.24 3.00 -13.94
N ARG A 197 21.12 3.85 -14.44
CA ARG A 197 22.57 3.70 -14.29
C ARG A 197 23.06 4.62 -13.17
N ALA A 198 23.39 4.01 -12.04
CA ALA A 198 23.52 4.73 -10.76
C ALA A 198 24.76 5.65 -10.67
N ASN A 199 25.79 5.44 -11.49
CA ASN A 199 27.02 6.22 -11.42
C ASN A 199 26.91 7.63 -12.00
N ASP A 200 26.00 7.86 -12.95
CA ASP A 200 25.80 9.17 -13.58
C ASP A 200 24.33 9.54 -13.80
N GLY A 201 23.40 8.76 -13.27
CA GLY A 201 21.96 9.03 -13.35
C GLY A 201 21.37 8.89 -14.75
N LEU A 202 22.02 8.18 -15.68
CA LEU A 202 21.43 7.92 -16.99
C LEU A 202 20.27 6.91 -16.86
N CYS A 203 19.06 7.31 -17.27
CA CYS A 203 17.86 6.49 -17.23
C CYS A 203 17.43 6.04 -18.63
N PHE A 204 17.18 4.75 -18.79
CA PHE A 204 16.62 4.16 -19.99
C PHE A 204 15.14 3.90 -19.75
N THR A 205 14.27 4.56 -20.50
CA THR A 205 12.82 4.39 -20.38
C THR A 205 12.37 3.13 -21.09
N SER A 206 11.23 2.59 -20.66
CA SER A 206 10.53 1.54 -21.40
C SER A 206 9.63 2.17 -22.46
N ARG A 207 9.43 1.55 -23.62
CA ARG A 207 8.47 2.06 -24.60
C ARG A 207 7.04 1.91 -24.06
N PRO A 208 6.13 2.88 -24.26
CA PRO A 208 4.72 2.70 -23.93
C PRO A 208 4.09 1.58 -24.77
N ASN A 209 2.98 1.00 -24.28
CA ASN A 209 2.16 0.02 -25.00
C ASN A 209 2.89 -1.26 -25.48
N ARG A 210 3.99 -1.63 -24.82
CA ARG A 210 4.64 -2.93 -25.00
C ARG A 210 3.67 -4.09 -24.72
N THR A 211 3.87 -5.20 -25.44
CA THR A 211 3.14 -6.45 -25.18
C THR A 211 3.66 -7.12 -23.92
N GLU A 212 2.82 -7.90 -23.24
CA GLU A 212 3.16 -8.54 -21.97
C GLU A 212 4.42 -9.39 -22.06
N ASN A 213 4.53 -10.22 -23.10
CA ASN A 213 5.67 -11.10 -23.32
C ASN A 213 6.99 -10.36 -23.60
N SER A 214 6.95 -9.05 -23.87
CA SER A 214 8.17 -8.25 -24.05
C SER A 214 8.80 -7.82 -22.73
N PHE A 215 8.06 -7.88 -21.61
CA PHE A 215 8.59 -7.65 -20.28
C PHE A 215 9.28 -8.92 -19.81
N ASN A 216 10.57 -8.85 -19.50
CA ASN A 216 11.33 -10.03 -19.10
C ASN A 216 11.80 -9.91 -17.64
N CYS A 217 11.25 -10.72 -16.75
CA CYS A 217 11.59 -10.69 -15.33
C CYS A 217 12.99 -11.26 -15.04
N GLY A 218 13.42 -12.28 -15.79
CA GLY A 218 14.69 -12.97 -15.56
C GLY A 218 15.90 -12.28 -16.18
N VAL A 219 15.68 -11.30 -17.06
CA VAL A 219 16.78 -10.55 -17.68
C VAL A 219 17.48 -9.66 -16.65
N HIS A 220 18.80 -9.72 -16.64
CA HIS A 220 19.64 -8.87 -15.82
C HIS A 220 19.79 -7.48 -16.42
N ALA A 221 20.10 -6.48 -15.59
CA ALA A 221 20.45 -5.12 -16.04
C ALA A 221 21.69 -5.05 -16.97
N LEU A 222 22.30 -6.20 -17.31
CA LEU A 222 23.51 -6.34 -18.12
C LEU A 222 23.26 -6.74 -19.57
N ALA A 223 22.01 -7.00 -19.99
CA ALA A 223 21.74 -7.51 -21.32
C ALA A 223 22.38 -6.61 -22.40
N GLY A 224 23.35 -7.17 -23.14
CA GLY A 224 24.01 -6.49 -24.27
C GLY A 224 25.18 -5.55 -23.95
N VAL A 225 25.71 -5.52 -22.71
CA VAL A 225 26.86 -4.66 -22.39
C VAL A 225 28.19 -5.44 -22.48
N ALA A 226 29.02 -5.11 -23.48
CA ALA A 226 30.36 -5.69 -23.65
C ALA A 226 31.42 -5.14 -22.67
N ASN A 227 31.09 -4.07 -21.92
CA ASN A 227 32.00 -3.41 -20.99
C ASN A 227 31.58 -3.64 -19.51
N PRO A 228 32.32 -4.46 -18.75
CA PRO A 228 31.99 -4.81 -17.36
C PRO A 228 31.87 -3.61 -16.39
N GLY A 229 32.62 -2.53 -16.64
CA GLY A 229 32.60 -1.35 -15.76
C GLY A 229 31.31 -0.54 -15.83
N LEU A 230 30.67 -0.52 -17.01
CA LEU A 230 29.39 0.17 -17.22
C LEU A 230 28.20 -0.70 -16.79
N SER A 231 28.38 -2.02 -16.85
CA SER A 231 27.35 -3.00 -16.53
C SER A 231 27.13 -3.08 -15.01
N ALA A 232 28.19 -2.98 -14.21
CA ALA A 232 28.12 -2.97 -12.74
C ALA A 232 27.37 -1.78 -12.13
N ALA A 233 27.08 -0.72 -12.90
CA ALA A 233 26.32 0.44 -12.43
C ALA A 233 24.83 0.40 -12.80
N LYS A 234 24.42 -0.51 -13.70
CA LYS A 234 23.03 -0.62 -14.15
C LYS A 234 22.17 -1.36 -13.13
N ARG A 235 21.00 -0.80 -12.85
CA ARG A 235 19.98 -1.30 -11.93
C ARG A 235 18.62 -1.25 -12.64
N ARG A 236 17.87 -2.36 -12.63
CA ARG A 236 16.53 -2.40 -13.25
C ARG A 236 15.50 -1.80 -12.31
N LEU A 237 14.56 -1.03 -12.86
CA LEU A 237 13.32 -0.75 -12.17
C LEU A 237 12.37 -1.93 -12.40
N CYS A 238 11.90 -2.51 -11.30
CA CYS A 238 11.08 -3.71 -11.31
C CYS A 238 9.73 -3.41 -10.67
N TRP A 239 8.65 -3.70 -11.38
CA TRP A 239 7.34 -3.77 -10.75
C TRP A 239 7.20 -5.13 -10.07
N CYS A 240 7.09 -5.11 -8.75
CA CYS A 240 6.99 -6.31 -7.94
C CYS A 240 5.59 -6.41 -7.36
N GLU A 241 4.84 -7.41 -7.82
CA GLU A 241 3.50 -7.74 -7.31
C GLU A 241 3.66 -8.43 -5.95
N VAL A 242 3.03 -7.87 -4.92
CA VAL A 242 3.07 -8.49 -3.58
C VAL A 242 2.15 -9.72 -3.62
N GLN A 243 2.71 -10.92 -3.41
CA GLN A 243 1.92 -12.15 -3.42
C GLN A 243 0.90 -12.12 -2.27
N GLN A 244 -0.38 -12.20 -2.64
CA GLN A 244 -1.53 -12.15 -1.74
C GLN A 244 -1.67 -13.43 -0.89
N ARG A 245 -1.97 -13.27 0.40
CA ARG A 245 -2.90 -14.16 1.16
C ARG A 245 -4.32 -13.56 1.04
N PRO A 246 -5.41 -14.34 1.23
CA PRO A 246 -6.64 -14.27 0.41
C PRO A 246 -7.35 -12.91 0.34
N ALA A 247 -7.98 -12.72 -0.83
CA ALA A 247 -8.63 -11.54 -1.38
C ALA A 247 -9.09 -10.48 -0.37
N PRO A 248 -8.44 -9.32 -0.40
CA PRO A 248 -8.86 -8.21 0.40
C PRO A 248 -9.82 -7.25 -0.31
N LEU A 249 -10.61 -6.58 0.52
CA LEU A 249 -11.43 -5.45 0.15
C LEU A 249 -10.52 -4.25 -0.13
N THR A 250 -10.10 -4.10 -1.38
CA THR A 250 -9.38 -2.90 -1.81
C THR A 250 -10.32 -1.70 -1.72
N CYS A 251 -9.92 -0.64 -1.02
CA CYS A 251 -10.59 0.65 -1.16
C CYS A 251 -10.63 1.05 -2.65
N PRO A 252 -11.72 1.66 -3.16
CA PRO A 252 -11.73 2.19 -4.51
C PRO A 252 -10.59 3.21 -4.68
N ALA A 253 -9.57 2.86 -5.46
CA ALA A 253 -8.32 3.61 -5.63
C ALA A 253 -8.51 5.07 -6.12
N ARG A 254 -9.69 5.39 -6.68
CA ARG A 254 -10.00 6.71 -7.23
C ARG A 254 -10.12 7.82 -6.19
N GLU A 255 -10.32 7.50 -4.91
CA GLU A 255 -10.53 8.53 -3.87
C GLU A 255 -9.24 8.90 -3.10
N ILE A 256 -8.23 8.04 -3.14
CA ILE A 256 -7.04 8.17 -2.29
C ILE A 256 -6.01 9.16 -2.86
N ALA A 257 -5.90 9.25 -4.19
CA ALA A 257 -5.06 10.24 -4.86
C ALA A 257 -5.48 11.69 -4.54
N ALA A 258 -6.78 11.94 -4.37
CA ALA A 258 -7.29 13.27 -4.04
C ALA A 258 -6.99 13.70 -2.59
N MET A 259 -6.71 12.75 -1.69
CA MET A 259 -6.48 13.02 -0.27
C MET A 259 -4.99 13.23 0.07
N ALA A 260 -4.08 12.64 -0.70
CA ALA A 260 -2.64 12.74 -0.47
C ALA A 260 -2.03 14.08 -0.96
N GLU A 261 -2.69 14.78 -1.89
CA GLU A 261 -2.16 16.02 -2.50
C GLU A 261 -2.56 17.31 -1.77
N GLY A 262 -3.24 17.22 -0.63
CA GLY A 262 -3.47 18.37 0.26
C GLY A 262 -4.87 18.97 0.18
N GLY A 263 -5.63 18.78 1.27
CA GLY A 263 -6.56 19.76 1.83
C GLY A 263 -7.42 20.57 0.85
N ARG A 264 -8.46 19.95 0.30
CA ARG A 264 -9.78 20.58 0.12
C ARG A 264 -10.81 19.54 -0.29
N GLY A 265 -11.73 19.23 0.63
CA GLY A 265 -12.96 18.50 0.34
C GLY A 265 -13.72 19.23 -0.76
N GLY A 266 -13.80 18.62 -1.94
CA GLY A 266 -14.29 19.32 -3.11
C GLY A 266 -14.51 18.41 -4.30
N LEU A 267 -15.18 17.27 -4.13
CA LEU A 267 -15.74 16.49 -5.25
C LEU A 267 -17.04 15.75 -4.93
N LEU A 268 -17.65 16.00 -3.76
CA LEU A 268 -19.02 15.54 -3.44
C LEU A 268 -20.10 16.63 -3.61
N LYS A 269 -19.75 17.83 -4.08
CA LYS A 269 -20.72 18.92 -4.29
C LYS A 269 -21.51 18.80 -5.60
N ASP A 270 -20.96 18.10 -6.60
CA ASP A 270 -21.57 18.09 -7.94
C ASP A 270 -22.58 16.95 -8.17
N SER A 271 -22.68 15.99 -7.25
CA SER A 271 -23.69 14.91 -7.32
C SER A 271 -24.94 15.16 -6.46
N LEU A 272 -25.06 16.34 -5.83
CA LEU A 272 -26.20 16.73 -4.98
C LEU A 272 -27.08 17.85 -5.57
N ARG A 273 -26.95 18.19 -6.86
CA ARG A 273 -27.99 18.99 -7.52
C ARG A 273 -29.20 18.10 -7.82
N ALA A 274 -30.20 18.18 -6.94
CA ALA A 274 -31.57 17.84 -7.31
C ALA A 274 -31.99 18.68 -8.54
N PRO A 275 -32.77 18.12 -9.48
CA PRO A 275 -33.35 18.92 -10.55
C PRO A 275 -34.26 20.00 -9.94
N GLU A 276 -34.03 21.25 -10.33
CA GLU A 276 -34.91 22.37 -9.95
C GLU A 276 -36.36 22.04 -10.34
N ALA A 277 -37.20 21.92 -9.32
CA ALA A 277 -38.64 21.98 -9.47
C ALA A 277 -39.02 23.41 -9.87
N GLY A 278 -39.60 23.59 -11.05
CA GLY A 278 -40.22 24.86 -11.39
C GLY A 278 -40.46 25.12 -12.88
N ARG A 279 -41.50 24.52 -13.45
CA ARG A 279 -42.38 25.24 -14.38
C ARG A 279 -43.80 24.67 -14.31
N PRO A 280 -44.83 25.50 -14.12
CA PRO A 280 -46.22 25.06 -13.96
C PRO A 280 -46.81 24.53 -15.27
N ALA A 281 -47.76 23.62 -15.11
CA ALA A 281 -48.56 23.02 -16.17
C ALA A 281 -49.24 24.10 -17.03
N ALA A 282 -49.04 24.02 -18.35
CA ALA A 282 -49.83 24.74 -19.32
C ALA A 282 -51.26 24.16 -19.31
N ALA A 283 -52.24 25.04 -19.14
CA ALA A 283 -53.66 24.75 -19.24
C ALA A 283 -54.01 24.22 -20.64
N ALA A 284 -54.81 23.14 -20.67
CA ALA A 284 -55.45 22.66 -21.88
C ALA A 284 -56.57 23.63 -22.32
N PRO A 285 -56.74 23.89 -23.62
CA PRO A 285 -57.88 24.66 -24.10
C PRO A 285 -59.16 23.81 -24.06
N ARG A 286 -60.24 24.44 -23.61
CA ARG A 286 -61.61 23.96 -23.80
C ARG A 286 -61.91 23.87 -25.29
N ALA A 287 -62.43 22.73 -25.72
CA ALA A 287 -63.15 22.61 -26.99
C ALA A 287 -64.65 22.59 -26.68
N ASP A 288 -65.35 23.60 -27.16
CA ASP A 288 -66.80 23.59 -27.38
C ASP A 288 -67.09 22.73 -28.62
N ALA A 289 -67.90 21.69 -28.45
CA ALA A 289 -68.87 21.11 -29.41
C ALA A 289 -69.52 19.87 -28.79
#